data_AF-A0A9X1UK45-F1
#
_entry.id   AF-A0A9X1UK45-F1
#
_cell.length_a   1.000
_cell.length_b   1.000
_cell.length_c   1.000
_cell.angle_alpha   90.00
_cell.angle_beta   90.00
_cell.angle_gamma   90.00
#
_symmetry.space_group_name_H-M   'P 1'
#
loop_
_entity.id
_entity.type
_entity.pdbx_description
1 polymer ?
#
loop_
_entity_poly.entity_id
_entity_poly.type
_entity_poly.pdbx_seq_one_letter_code
_entity_poly.pdbx_strand_id
1 'polypeptide(L)' 'MKTDNKGDVLAFVHTAEHTGGWVWVISLVDFAARDVRRVFVSDETYVNQRAAKDAGDARLEAMSRDQ' A
#
# COMPACT_ATOMS: atom_id res chain seq x y z
N MET A 1 -6.21 -28.00 -6.83
CA MET A 1 -6.77 -26.65 -6.67
C MET A 1 -6.00 -25.95 -5.57
N LYS A 2 -5.23 -24.91 -5.91
CA LYS A 2 -4.60 -24.06 -4.88
C LYS A 2 -5.72 -23.17 -4.36
N THR A 3 -6.07 -23.37 -3.10
CA THR A 3 -6.98 -22.48 -2.38
C THR A 3 -6.26 -21.14 -2.30
N ASP A 4 -6.56 -20.23 -3.22
CA ASP A 4 -6.11 -18.85 -3.17
C ASP A 4 -6.64 -18.25 -1.88
N ASN A 5 -5.76 -18.19 -0.87
CA ASN A 5 -5.98 -17.58 0.44
C ASN A 5 -6.03 -16.04 0.31
N LYS A 6 -6.72 -15.55 -0.72
CA LYS A 6 -6.85 -14.13 -1.08
C LYS A 6 -7.76 -13.37 -0.10
N GLY A 7 -8.57 -14.09 0.67
CA GLY A 7 -9.50 -13.50 1.64
C GLY A 7 -8.81 -12.85 2.85
N ASP A 8 -7.63 -13.35 3.25
CA ASP A 8 -6.92 -12.87 4.45
C ASP A 8 -5.80 -11.87 4.14
N VAL A 9 -5.57 -11.55 2.86
CA VAL A 9 -4.59 -10.55 2.45
C VAL A 9 -5.29 -9.22 2.22
N LEU A 10 -5.04 -8.24 3.10
CA LEU A 10 -5.54 -6.88 2.93
C LEU A 10 -4.39 -5.93 2.61
N ALA A 11 -4.70 -4.93 1.80
CA ALA A 11 -3.77 -3.88 1.45
C ALA A 11 -4.14 -2.58 2.17
N PHE A 12 -3.13 -1.90 2.71
CA PHE A 12 -3.30 -0.66 3.46
C PHE A 12 -2.39 0.42 2.90
N VAL A 13 -2.93 1.62 2.74
CA VAL A 13 -2.17 2.81 2.35
C VAL A 13 -1.90 3.64 3.59
N HIS A 14 -0.62 3.76 3.92
CA HIS A 14 -0.11 4.63 4.97
C HIS A 14 0.65 5.79 4.34
N THR A 15 0.82 6.86 5.10
CA THR A 15 1.66 7.98 4.71
C THR A 15 2.71 8.21 5.78
N ALA A 16 3.93 8.50 5.36
CA ALA A 16 5.05 8.75 6.25
C ALA A 16 5.78 10.02 5.81
N GLU A 17 6.28 10.78 6.77
CA GLU A 17 7.14 11.91 6.49
C GLU A 17 8.53 11.40 6.10
N HIS A 18 9.07 11.90 4.99
CA HIS A 18 10.40 11.57 4.51
C HIS A 18 11.04 12.82 3.91
N THR A 19 12.20 13.22 4.45
CA THR A 19 13.08 14.25 3.87
C THR A 19 12.40 15.61 3.65
N GLY A 20 11.49 16.00 4.54
CA GLY A 20 10.74 17.27 4.44
C GLY A 20 9.53 17.22 3.50
N GLY A 21 9.17 16.04 3.01
CA GLY A 21 7.93 15.77 2.30
C GLY A 21 7.22 14.54 2.86
N TRP A 22 6.24 14.05 2.12
CA TRP A 22 5.44 12.88 2.48
C TRP A 22 5.56 11.81 1.42
N VAL A 23 5.69 10.55 1.82
CA VAL A 23 5.62 9.39 0.93
C VAL A 23 4.39 8.57 1.27
N TRP A 24 3.85 7.85 0.29
CA TRP A 24 2.89 6.79 0.58
C TRP A 24 3.59 5.45 0.70
N VAL A 25 3.03 4.58 1.54
CA VAL A 25 3.48 3.22 1.75
C VAL A 25 2.27 2.31 1.64
N ILE A 26 2.29 1.36 0.71
CA ILE A 26 1.24 0.35 0.56
C ILE A 26 1.76 -0.97 1.10
N SER A 27 1.10 -1.51 2.12
CA SER A 27 1.47 -2.79 2.74
C SER A 27 0.39 -3.83 2.48
N LEU A 28 0.79 -4.97 1.90
CA LEU A 28 -0.06 -6.15 1.76
C LEU A 28 0.20 -7.06 2.97
N VAL A 29 -0.78 -7.15 3.85
CA VAL A 29 -0.70 -7.91 5.10
C VAL A 29 -1.55 -9.16 4.98
N ASP A 30 -0.95 -10.32 5.22
CA ASP A 30 -1.65 -11.59 5.37
C ASP A 30 -1.95 -11.80 6.85
N PHE A 31 -3.22 -11.65 7.23
CA PHE A 31 -3.64 -11.78 8.62
C PHE A 31 -3.67 -13.22 9.10
N ALA A 32 -3.85 -14.18 8.21
CA ALA A 32 -3.79 -15.60 8.55
C ALA A 32 -2.36 -16.02 8.91
N ALA A 33 -1.39 -15.57 8.12
CA ALA A 33 0.04 -15.79 8.39
C ALA A 33 0.62 -14.84 9.44
N ARG A 34 -0.11 -13.75 9.76
CA ARG A 34 0.36 -12.63 10.60
C ARG A 34 1.67 -12.03 10.06
N ASP A 35 1.75 -11.90 8.74
CA ASP A 35 2.97 -11.52 8.04
C ASP A 35 2.71 -10.43 6.98
N VAL A 36 3.73 -9.63 6.68
CA VAL A 36 3.67 -8.61 5.63
C VAL A 36 4.24 -9.18 4.36
N ARG A 37 3.36 -9.55 3.43
CA ARG A 37 3.74 -10.20 2.17
C ARG A 37 4.52 -9.28 1.24
N ARG A 38 4.17 -8.00 1.21
CA ARG A 38 4.82 -7.03 0.33
C ARG A 38 4.61 -5.60 0.83
N VAL A 39 5.62 -4.76 0.63
CA VAL A 39 5.55 -3.33 0.89
C VAL A 39 5.97 -2.59 -0.38
N PHE A 40 5.23 -1.54 -0.71
CA PHE A 40 5.55 -0.61 -1.79
C PHE A 40 5.69 0.78 -1.18
N VAL A 41 6.66 1.54 -1.63
CA VAL A 41 6.90 2.91 -1.19
C VAL A 41 6.93 3.79 -2.43
N SER A 42 6.39 5.00 -2.31
CA SER A 42 6.50 5.98 -3.39
C SER A 42 7.95 6.39 -3.61
N ASP A 43 8.37 6.41 -4.87
CA ASP A 43 9.69 6.96 -5.25
C ASP A 43 9.68 8.50 -5.17
N GLU A 44 8.52 9.10 -5.45
CA GLU A 44 8.30 10.53 -5.31
C GLU A 44 7.88 10.94 -3.87
N THR A 45 8.31 12.12 -3.47
CA THR A 45 7.85 12.81 -2.25
C THR A 45 6.82 13.88 -2.57
N TYR A 46 5.73 13.86 -1.83
CA TYR A 46 4.61 14.79 -1.94
C TYR A 46 4.74 15.94 -0.95
N VAL A 47 4.17 17.09 -1.31
CA VAL A 47 4.25 18.32 -0.51
C VAL A 47 3.46 18.26 0.80
N ASN A 48 2.45 17.38 0.88
CA ASN A 48 1.62 17.20 2.06
C ASN A 48 1.10 15.77 2.17
N GLN A 49 0.71 15.38 3.39
CA GLN A 49 0.21 14.04 3.70
C GLN A 49 -0.99 13.63 2.85
N ARG A 50 -1.91 14.58 2.58
CA ARG A 50 -3.15 14.30 1.86
C ARG A 50 -2.88 13.93 0.40
N ALA A 51 -1.96 14.64 -0.25
CA ALA A 51 -1.51 14.33 -1.61
C ALA A 51 -0.84 12.95 -1.68
N ALA A 52 0.03 12.62 -0.71
CA ALA A 52 0.61 11.28 -0.63
C ALA A 52 -0.48 10.21 -0.47
N LYS A 53 -1.46 10.43 0.43
CA LYS A 53 -2.53 9.48 0.66
C LYS A 53 -3.39 9.26 -0.59
N ASP A 54 -3.80 10.32 -1.25
CA ASP A 54 -4.63 10.26 -2.46
C ASP A 54 -3.90 9.50 -3.58
N ALA A 55 -2.63 9.80 -3.80
CA ALA A 55 -1.80 9.09 -4.78
C ALA A 55 -1.59 7.61 -4.40
N GLY A 56 -1.40 7.30 -3.12
CA GLY A 56 -1.30 5.94 -2.62
C GLY A 56 -2.60 5.16 -2.79
N ASP A 57 -3.75 5.77 -2.49
CA ASP A 57 -5.07 5.16 -2.66
C ASP A 57 -5.37 4.90 -4.16
N ALA A 58 -5.03 5.85 -5.05
CA ALA A 58 -5.12 5.66 -6.50
C ALA A 58 -4.20 4.53 -6.99
N ARG A 59 -2.98 4.43 -6.45
CA ARG A 59 -2.05 3.33 -6.77
C ARG A 59 -2.59 1.99 -6.29
N LEU A 60 -3.17 1.93 -5.09
CA LEU A 60 -3.80 0.73 -4.56
C LEU A 60 -5.00 0.27 -5.41
N GLU A 61 -5.83 1.21 -5.86
CA GLU A 61 -6.95 0.93 -6.77
C GLU A 61 -6.43 0.35 -8.10
N ALA A 62 -5.40 0.96 -8.68
CA ALA A 62 -4.79 0.47 -9.91
C ALA A 62 -4.25 -0.97 -9.75
N MET A 63 -3.62 -1.28 -8.62
CA MET A 63 -3.13 -2.63 -8.31
C MET A 63 -4.26 -3.66 -8.12
N SER A 64 -5.41 -3.21 -7.64
CA SER A 64 -6.61 -4.06 -7.49
C SER A 64 -7.27 -4.36 -8.84
N ARG A 65 -7.13 -3.45 -9.82
CA ARG A 65 -7.65 -3.63 -11.18
C ARG A 65 -6.75 -4.49 -12.08
N ASP A 66 -5.47 -4.61 -11.73
CA ASP A 66 -4.46 -5.40 -12.48
C ASP A 66 -4.56 -6.92 -12.18
N GLN A 67 -5.67 -7.39 -11.59
CA GLN A 67 -5.82 -8.71 -10.98
C GLN A 67 -6.90 -9.60 -11.57
#